data_AF-A0A5E6N4A6-F1
#
_entry.id   AF-A0A5E6N4A6-F1
#
_cell.length_a   1.000
_cell.length_b   1.000
_cell.length_c   1.000
_cell.angle_alpha   90.00
_cell.angle_beta   90.00
_cell.angle_gamma   90.00
#
_symmetry.space_group_name_H-M   'P 1'
#
loop_
_entity.id
_entity.type
_entity.pdbx_description
1 polymer ?
#
loop_
_entity_poly.entity_id
_entity_poly.type
_entity_poly.pdbx_seq_one_letter_code
_entity_poly.pdbx_strand_id
1 'polypeptide(L)'
;PTGRQVDSLNRLLAITHELENNPKKKDFELLVHDGNAPEKQYYQQLPSGDNNLIKVISKERNLTAFFAKDKYYLPVLVHRNKFTYKLDTLEFN
;
A
#
# COMPACT_ATOMS: atom_id res chain seq x y z
N PRO A 1 23.66 -2.83 -4.32
CA PRO A 1 22.32 -3.38 -4.00
C PRO A 1 21.22 -2.32 -4.25
N THR A 2 20.51 -2.46 -5.37
CA THR A 2 19.56 -1.48 -5.93
C THR A 2 18.11 -1.81 -5.54
N GLY A 3 17.79 -1.71 -4.25
CA GLY A 3 16.42 -1.79 -3.74
C GLY A 3 16.07 -0.50 -3.00
N ARG A 4 15.03 0.21 -3.45
CA ARG A 4 14.52 1.42 -2.80
C ARG A 4 14.13 1.07 -1.36
N GLN A 5 14.85 1.60 -0.37
CA GLN A 5 14.52 1.44 1.03
C GLN A 5 13.33 2.36 1.35
N VAL A 6 12.29 1.80 1.95
CA VAL A 6 11.05 2.53 2.27
C VAL A 6 10.89 2.57 3.77
N ASP A 7 10.77 3.77 4.37
CA ASP A 7 10.44 3.91 5.79
C ASP A 7 9.04 3.32 6.11
N SER A 8 8.87 2.80 7.32
CA SER A 8 7.58 2.34 7.87
C SER A 8 6.39 3.27 7.62
N LEU A 9 6.62 4.59 7.69
CA LEU A 9 5.65 5.66 7.49
C LEU A 9 5.37 5.88 6.00
N ASN A 10 6.34 5.57 5.14
CA ASN A 10 6.26 5.70 3.68
C ASN A 10 5.77 4.43 2.99
N ARG A 11 5.49 3.35 3.73
CA ARG A 11 5.04 2.07 3.15
C ARG A 11 3.81 2.23 2.25
N LEU A 12 2.78 2.96 2.69
CA LEU A 12 1.58 3.15 1.88
C LEU A 12 1.89 3.95 0.61
N LEU A 13 2.76 4.95 0.71
CA LEU A 13 3.22 5.73 -0.44
C LEU A 13 4.04 4.88 -1.42
N ALA A 14 4.85 3.94 -0.93
CA ALA A 14 5.56 3.00 -1.80
C ALA A 14 4.61 2.02 -2.50
N ILE A 15 3.54 1.58 -1.83
CA ILE A 15 2.49 0.79 -2.48
C ILE A 15 1.79 1.64 -3.55
N THR A 16 1.44 2.89 -3.27
CA THR A 16 0.90 3.84 -4.27
C THR A 16 1.81 3.91 -5.49
N HIS A 17 3.11 4.14 -5.30
CA HIS A 17 4.08 4.20 -6.38
C HIS A 17 4.17 2.88 -7.18
N GLU A 18 4.12 1.72 -6.51
CA GLU A 18 4.13 0.42 -7.21
C GLU A 18 2.86 0.23 -8.03
N LEU A 19 1.69 0.62 -7.50
CA LEU A 19 0.41 0.55 -8.21
C LEU A 19 0.34 1.51 -9.39
N GLU A 20 0.90 2.71 -9.26
CA GLU A 20 0.98 3.70 -10.36
C GLU A 20 1.85 3.19 -11.51
N ASN A 21 3.03 2.65 -11.19
CA ASN A 21 3.97 2.20 -12.23
C ASN A 21 3.61 0.81 -12.79
N ASN A 22 3.00 -0.06 -11.98
CA ASN A 22 2.72 -1.45 -12.32
C ASN A 22 1.27 -1.87 -11.95
N PRO A 23 0.23 -1.21 -12.48
CA PRO A 23 -1.17 -1.37 -12.00
C PRO A 23 -1.76 -2.77 -12.18
N LYS A 24 -1.17 -3.60 -13.06
CA LYS A 24 -1.62 -4.97 -13.35
C LYS A 24 -0.84 -6.04 -12.55
N LYS A 25 0.18 -5.64 -11.80
CA LYS A 25 1.04 -6.57 -11.06
C LYS A 25 0.33 -7.05 -9.81
N LYS A 26 0.00 -8.34 -9.80
CA LYS A 26 -0.79 -8.94 -8.72
C LYS A 26 0.01 -9.15 -7.44
N ASP A 27 1.29 -9.45 -7.54
CA ASP A 27 2.13 -9.75 -6.38
C ASP A 27 3.45 -8.95 -6.47
N PHE A 28 3.88 -8.37 -5.36
CA PHE A 28 5.10 -7.57 -5.31
C PHE A 28 5.75 -7.56 -3.91
N GLU A 29 7.04 -7.26 -3.90
CA GLU A 29 7.86 -7.13 -2.69
C GLU A 29 8.24 -5.67 -2.48
N LEU A 30 8.22 -5.21 -1.22
CA LEU A 30 8.86 -3.94 -0.83
C LEU A 30 9.92 -4.22 0.23
N LEU A 31 11.05 -3.52 0.13
CA LEU A 31 12.08 -3.52 1.17
C LEU A 31 11.80 -2.38 2.15
N VAL A 32 11.28 -2.72 3.32
CA VAL A 32 10.81 -1.76 4.31
C VAL A 32 11.78 -1.66 5.48
N HIS A 33 12.14 -0.44 5.87
CA HIS A 33 13.00 -0.13 7.01
C HIS A 33 12.13 0.45 8.14
N ASP A 34 11.84 -0.36 9.16
CA ASP A 34 10.97 0.02 10.29
C ASP A 34 11.80 0.43 11.54
N GLY A 35 12.90 1.17 11.33
CA GLY A 35 13.86 1.54 12.39
C GLY A 35 14.82 0.41 12.84
N ASN A 36 14.65 -0.79 12.29
CA ASN A 36 15.54 -1.95 12.41
C ASN A 36 16.13 -2.33 11.04
N ALA A 37 16.83 -3.46 10.94
CA ALA A 37 17.32 -3.97 9.67
C ALA A 37 16.20 -4.04 8.60
N PRO A 38 16.51 -3.70 7.33
CA PRO A 38 15.54 -3.78 6.24
C PRO A 38 14.89 -5.16 6.13
N GLU A 39 13.57 -5.20 6.04
CA GLU A 39 12.77 -6.42 5.93
C GLU A 39 12.07 -6.45 4.58
N LYS A 40 12.15 -7.59 3.87
CA LYS A 40 11.34 -7.82 2.68
C LYS A 40 9.92 -8.14 3.12
N GLN A 41 8.95 -7.39 2.61
CA GLN A 41 7.54 -7.58 2.90
C GLN A 41 6.78 -7.89 1.61
N TYR A 42 5.92 -8.90 1.68
CA TYR A 42 5.13 -9.35 0.55
C TYR A 42 3.73 -8.74 0.54
N TYR A 43 3.28 -8.36 -0.66
CA TYR A 43 1.99 -7.75 -0.91
C TYR A 43 1.28 -8.41 -2.09
N GLN A 44 -0.03 -8.49 -1.97
CA GLN A 44 -0.90 -9.02 -3.01
C GLN A 44 -2.05 -8.07 -3.31
N GLN A 45 -2.23 -7.78 -4.59
CA GLN A 45 -3.35 -7.08 -5.18
C GLN A 45 -4.51 -8.05 -5.42
N LEU A 46 -5.69 -7.70 -4.92
CA LEU A 46 -6.92 -8.46 -5.05
C LEU A 46 -8.04 -7.58 -5.64
N PRO A 47 -9.02 -8.19 -6.33
CA PRO A 47 -10.27 -7.49 -6.65
C PRO A 47 -10.93 -6.97 -5.37
N SER A 48 -11.38 -5.73 -5.39
CA SER A 48 -12.08 -5.09 -4.27
C SER A 48 -13.60 -5.30 -4.32
N GLY A 49 -14.15 -5.68 -5.49
CA GLY A 49 -15.59 -5.64 -5.78
C GLY A 49 -16.06 -4.29 -6.35
N ASP A 50 -15.26 -3.24 -6.20
CA ASP A 50 -15.48 -1.91 -6.77
C ASP A 50 -14.46 -1.65 -7.89
N ASN A 51 -14.94 -1.28 -9.08
CA ASN A 51 -14.07 -1.06 -10.24
C ASN A 51 -13.06 0.08 -10.04
N ASN A 52 -13.34 1.03 -9.15
CA ASN A 52 -12.46 2.15 -8.84
C ASN A 52 -11.48 1.85 -7.69
N LEU A 53 -11.67 0.77 -6.93
CA LEU A 53 -10.79 0.43 -5.82
C LEU A 53 -9.90 -0.78 -6.14
N ILE A 54 -8.68 -0.71 -5.63
CA ILE A 54 -7.75 -1.85 -5.58
C ILE A 54 -7.56 -2.23 -4.12
N LYS A 55 -7.76 -3.50 -3.81
CA LYS A 55 -7.43 -4.05 -2.49
C LYS A 55 -6.00 -4.58 -2.52
N VAL A 56 -5.18 -4.18 -1.56
CA VAL A 56 -3.86 -4.75 -1.32
C VAL A 56 -3.83 -5.35 0.08
N ILE A 57 -3.29 -6.55 0.20
CA ILE A 57 -3.12 -7.22 1.48
C ILE A 57 -1.66 -7.59 1.74
N SER A 58 -1.29 -7.65 3.01
CA SER A 58 -0.09 -8.33 3.49
C SER A 58 -0.46 -9.18 4.70
N LYS A 59 -0.33 -10.50 4.57
CA LYS A 59 -0.65 -11.45 5.66
C LYS A 59 0.34 -11.32 6.81
N GLU A 60 1.63 -11.22 6.48
CA GLU A 60 2.73 -11.06 7.45
C GLU A 60 2.54 -9.84 8.36
N ARG A 61 1.99 -8.76 7.81
CA ARG A 61 1.74 -7.50 8.54
C ARG A 61 0.29 -7.32 8.99
N ASN A 62 -0.59 -8.30 8.76
CA ASN A 62 -2.03 -8.18 8.99
C ASN A 62 -2.59 -6.85 8.44
N LEU A 63 -2.21 -6.51 7.21
CA LEU A 63 -2.59 -5.29 6.53
C LEU A 63 -3.64 -5.61 5.47
N THR A 64 -4.71 -4.83 5.44
CA THR A 64 -5.60 -4.72 4.28
C THR A 64 -5.79 -3.24 3.98
N ALA A 65 -5.45 -2.82 2.77
CA ALA A 65 -5.58 -1.43 2.34
C ALA A 65 -6.33 -1.36 1.00
N PHE A 66 -7.17 -0.35 0.85
CA PHE A 66 -7.87 -0.04 -0.39
C PHE A 66 -7.32 1.25 -0.97
N PHE A 67 -7.01 1.22 -2.25
CA PHE A 67 -6.41 2.31 -3.00
C PHE A 67 -7.35 2.72 -4.14
N ALA A 68 -7.59 4.03 -4.29
CA ALA A 68 -8.53 4.55 -5.27
C ALA A 68 -7.84 4.94 -6.58
N LYS A 69 -8.24 4.34 -7.69
CA LYS A 69 -7.60 4.53 -9.01
C LYS A 69 -7.75 5.96 -9.51
N ASP A 70 -8.94 6.54 -9.34
CA ASP A 70 -9.26 7.94 -9.68
C ASP A 70 -8.55 8.98 -8.81
N LYS A 71 -7.97 8.57 -7.68
CA LYS A 71 -7.21 9.43 -6.76
C LYS A 71 -5.74 9.05 -6.74
N TYR A 72 -5.14 8.82 -7.91
CA TYR A 72 -3.71 8.49 -8.04
C TYR A 72 -3.27 7.35 -7.12
N TYR A 73 -4.10 6.32 -6.99
CA TYR A 73 -3.85 5.18 -6.12
C TYR A 73 -3.51 5.59 -4.68
N LEU A 74 -4.14 6.64 -4.15
CA LEU A 74 -4.01 7.00 -2.74
C LEU A 74 -4.77 6.00 -1.86
N PRO A 75 -4.23 5.67 -0.67
CA PRO A 75 -4.90 4.78 0.28
C PRO A 75 -6.14 5.48 0.86
N VAL A 76 -7.32 4.93 0.60
CA VAL A 76 -8.61 5.49 1.08
C VAL A 76 -9.16 4.78 2.30
N LEU A 77 -8.77 3.53 2.53
CA LEU A 77 -9.16 2.75 3.70
C LEU A 77 -8.03 1.79 4.05
N VAL A 78 -7.60 1.81 5.31
CA VAL A 78 -6.49 0.98 5.79
C VAL A 78 -6.91 0.31 7.09
N HIS A 79 -6.90 -1.02 7.09
CA HIS A 79 -7.13 -1.86 8.25
C HIS A 79 -5.83 -2.51 8.72
N ARG A 80 -5.56 -2.37 10.01
CA ARG A 80 -4.49 -3.05 10.75
C ARG A 80 -5.02 -3.56 12.08
N ASN A 81 -4.34 -4.53 12.69
CA ASN A 81 -4.78 -5.19 13.93
C ASN A 81 -5.35 -4.28 15.03
N LYS A 82 -4.84 -3.05 15.19
CA LYS A 82 -5.23 -2.15 16.29
C LYS A 82 -5.97 -0.89 15.84
N PHE A 83 -6.08 -0.62 14.54
CA PHE A 83 -6.68 0.61 14.07
C PHE A 83 -7.21 0.48 12.63
N THR A 84 -8.22 1.28 12.34
CA THR A 84 -8.70 1.52 10.98
C THR A 84 -8.58 3.00 10.68
N TYR A 85 -8.02 3.33 9.52
CA TYR A 85 -7.98 4.68 8.99
C TYR A 85 -8.82 4.75 7.72
N LYS A 86 -9.62 5.81 7.58
CA LYS A 86 -10.36 6.13 6.36
C LYS A 86 -10.02 7.55 5.95
N LEU A 87 -9.74 7.75 4.67
CA LEU A 87 -9.52 9.06 4.09
C LEU A 87 -10.86 9.68 3.73
N ASP A 88 -11.24 10.75 4.45
CA ASP A 88 -12.51 11.45 4.19
C ASP A 88 -12.33 12.58 3.14
N THR A 89 -11.27 13.39 3.27
CA THR A 89 -10.96 14.50 2.34
C THR A 89 -9.47 14.57 2.01
N LEU A 90 -9.16 15.10 0.82
CA LEU A 90 -7.82 15.44 0.36
C LEU A 90 -7.82 16.92 -0.02
N GLU A 91 -6.86 17.67 0.50
CA GLU A 91 -6.64 19.06 0.16
C GLU A 91 -5.26 19.18 -0.48
N PHE A 92 -5.21 19.81 -1.66
CA PHE A 92 -3.97 20.19 -2.31
C PHE A 92 -3.76 21.69 -2.05
N ASN A 93 -2.60 22.03 -1.48
CA ASN A 93 -2.17 23.42 -1.32
C ASN A 93 -1.58 23.97 -2.62
#